data_AF-A0A2V6PL82-F1
#
_entry.id   AF-A0A2V6PL82-F1
#
_cell.length_a   1.000
_cell.length_b   1.000
_cell.length_c   1.000
_cell.angle_alpha   90.00
_cell.angle_beta   90.00
_cell.angle_gamma   90.00
#
_symmetry.space_group_name_H-M   'P 1'
#
loop_
_entity.id
_entity.type
_entity.pdbx_description
1 polymer ?
#
loop_
_entity_poly.entity_id
_entity_poly.type
_entity_poly.pdbx_seq_one_letter_code
_entity_poly.pdbx_strand_id
1 'polypeptide(L)'
;MGSDRLQHQRYELKYRVNEEKALRIRDFVRCHLEIDGYSALEPALSYPTLSLYLDSVGLDTYWHTINGNRNRFKLRLRYYDDQPDTQVFFEIKRRENNVILKERGGVRKNAVRWLLAGHMPERKHLLNRNDNQALVAVQRFCHLLLQLNARPRMHVAYLREAYQSPNDNNVRLTIDRQVESQPNPTTRLIARSPRPHLVFGKTVILELKFTARYPNWFRDLVETFDCMQMGAAKFAEGIFTKGEDWVHRGCSTHPPENVLEEFLTAEKYPGLFEAAEALKV
;
A
#
# COMPACT_ATOMS: atom_id res chain seq x y z
N MET A 1 25.83 12.03 22.67
CA MET A 1 24.56 11.97 23.43
C MET A 1 23.56 11.23 22.57
N GLY A 2 23.24 9.98 22.93
CA GLY A 2 22.38 9.12 22.13
C GLY A 2 20.98 9.73 22.03
N SER A 3 20.50 9.95 20.82
CA SER A 3 19.09 10.24 20.61
C SER A 3 18.31 8.99 20.99
N ASP A 4 17.75 9.02 22.18
CA ASP A 4 16.75 8.06 22.61
C ASP A 4 15.63 8.09 21.55
N ARG A 5 15.63 7.06 20.71
CA ARG A 5 14.71 6.90 19.57
C ARG A 5 13.36 6.46 20.14
N LEU A 6 12.77 7.28 21.01
CA LEU A 6 11.36 7.20 21.36
C LEU A 6 10.62 7.14 20.04
N GLN A 7 9.97 6.01 19.79
CA GLN A 7 9.24 5.75 18.58
C GLN A 7 8.16 6.81 18.46
N HIS A 8 8.46 7.87 17.70
CA HIS A 8 7.60 9.04 17.56
C HIS A 8 6.20 8.56 17.20
N GLN A 9 5.26 8.67 18.15
CA GLN A 9 3.88 8.23 17.95
C GLN A 9 3.31 9.08 16.81
N ARG A 10 3.14 8.45 15.64
CA ARG A 10 2.56 9.09 14.46
C ARG A 10 1.06 8.83 14.45
N TYR A 11 0.33 9.92 14.44
CA TYR A 11 -1.12 9.94 14.36
C TYR A 11 -1.56 10.25 12.93
N GLU A 12 -2.70 9.70 12.53
CA GLU A 12 -3.29 9.84 11.20
C GLU A 12 -4.80 10.07 11.37
N LEU A 13 -5.27 11.26 11.03
CA LEU A 13 -6.69 11.61 11.00
C LEU A 13 -7.13 11.76 9.56
N LYS A 14 -8.37 11.37 9.27
CA LYS A 14 -8.92 11.37 7.92
C LYS A 14 -10.25 12.07 7.91
N TYR A 15 -10.51 12.73 6.80
CA TYR A 15 -11.70 13.52 6.55
C TYR A 15 -12.15 13.27 5.11
N ARG A 16 -13.46 13.31 4.90
CA ARG A 16 -14.05 13.24 3.56
C ARG A 16 -14.56 14.62 3.19
N VAL A 17 -14.08 15.15 2.07
CA VAL A 17 -14.43 16.49 1.59
C VAL A 17 -14.81 16.43 0.11
N ASN A 18 -15.49 17.47 -0.39
CA ASN A 18 -15.71 17.62 -1.83
C ASN A 18 -14.51 18.35 -2.48
N GLU A 19 -14.46 18.37 -3.82
CA GLU A 19 -13.32 18.96 -4.55
C GLU A 19 -13.18 20.46 -4.28
N GLU A 20 -14.28 21.21 -4.25
CA GLU A 20 -14.26 22.66 -3.98
C GLU A 20 -13.64 22.97 -2.61
N LYS A 21 -14.03 22.23 -1.56
CA LYS A 21 -13.45 22.33 -0.23
C LYS A 21 -11.98 21.93 -0.23
N ALA A 22 -11.60 20.88 -0.98
CA ALA A 22 -10.21 20.47 -1.10
C ALA A 22 -9.32 21.55 -1.73
N LEU A 23 -9.80 22.27 -2.74
CA LEU A 23 -9.07 23.39 -3.35
C LEU A 23 -8.89 24.57 -2.37
N ARG A 24 -9.90 24.88 -1.57
CA ARG A 24 -9.77 25.93 -0.54
C ARG A 24 -8.81 25.52 0.59
N ILE A 25 -8.86 24.26 1.01
CA ILE A 25 -7.91 23.69 1.98
C ILE A 25 -6.49 23.76 1.42
N ARG A 26 -6.29 23.42 0.15
CA ARG A 26 -5.00 23.51 -0.52
C ARG A 26 -4.40 24.92 -0.38
N ASP A 27 -5.19 25.93 -0.65
CA ASP A 27 -4.72 27.32 -0.62
C ASP A 27 -4.37 27.75 0.82
N PHE A 28 -5.13 27.30 1.83
CA PHE A 28 -4.81 27.50 3.24
C PHE A 28 -3.50 26.79 3.66
N VAL A 29 -3.31 25.54 3.21
CA VAL A 29 -2.16 24.70 3.61
C VAL A 29 -0.83 25.24 3.10
N ARG A 30 -0.84 25.94 1.96
CA ARG A 30 0.37 26.57 1.38
C ARG A 30 1.02 27.62 2.30
N CYS A 31 0.27 28.16 3.27
CA CYS A 31 0.82 29.06 4.28
C CYS A 31 1.61 28.33 5.38
N HIS A 32 1.46 27.01 5.50
CA HIS A 32 2.01 26.21 6.60
C HIS A 32 2.94 25.08 6.14
N LEU A 33 2.73 24.52 4.95
CA LEU A 33 3.46 23.38 4.41
C LEU A 33 3.88 23.63 2.97
N GLU A 34 4.97 22.99 2.58
CA GLU A 34 5.44 22.97 1.19
C GLU A 34 4.90 21.75 0.46
N ILE A 35 4.69 21.90 -0.84
CA ILE A 35 4.33 20.78 -1.71
C ILE A 35 5.48 19.76 -1.75
N ASP A 36 5.15 18.46 -1.71
CA ASP A 36 6.20 17.44 -1.80
C ASP A 36 6.82 17.40 -3.21
N GLY A 37 8.09 16.99 -3.28
CA GLY A 37 8.85 17.02 -4.52
C GLY A 37 8.24 16.16 -5.64
N TYR A 38 7.42 15.15 -5.32
CA TYR A 38 6.72 14.36 -6.33
C TYR A 38 5.49 15.07 -6.88
N SER A 39 4.69 15.71 -6.03
CA SER A 39 3.53 16.50 -6.47
C SER A 39 3.99 17.70 -7.30
N ALA A 40 5.08 18.35 -6.91
CA ALA A 40 5.60 19.52 -7.61
C ALA A 40 6.04 19.26 -9.06
N LEU A 41 6.39 18.02 -9.42
CA LEU A 41 6.81 17.63 -10.77
C LEU A 41 5.62 17.43 -11.72
N GLU A 42 4.41 17.30 -11.19
CA GLU A 42 3.22 16.97 -11.97
C GLU A 42 2.40 18.24 -12.28
N PRO A 43 1.91 18.44 -13.52
CA PRO A 43 1.13 19.63 -13.88
C PRO A 43 -0.12 19.84 -13.02
N ALA A 44 -0.75 18.74 -12.58
CA ALA A 44 -1.94 18.76 -11.73
C ALA A 44 -1.62 18.73 -10.22
N LEU A 45 -0.35 18.91 -9.85
CA LEU A 45 0.15 18.80 -8.47
C LEU A 45 -0.20 17.47 -7.79
N SER A 46 -0.42 16.42 -8.58
CA SER A 46 -0.89 15.12 -8.10
C SER A 46 -0.23 13.99 -8.89
N TYR A 47 0.33 13.01 -8.19
CA TYR A 47 0.95 11.83 -8.80
C TYR A 47 0.12 10.55 -8.55
N PRO A 48 0.14 9.59 -9.48
CA PRO A 48 -0.52 8.30 -9.27
C PRO A 48 0.17 7.54 -8.13
N THR A 49 -0.63 6.98 -7.24
CA THR A 49 -0.14 6.06 -6.22
C THR A 49 -0.87 4.72 -6.33
N LEU A 50 -0.11 3.66 -6.60
CA LEU A 50 -0.64 2.34 -6.92
C LEU A 50 -0.32 1.36 -5.79
N SER A 51 -1.22 0.43 -5.50
CA SER A 51 -0.99 -0.60 -4.50
C SER A 51 -1.71 -1.89 -4.73
N LEU A 52 -0.98 -2.99 -4.64
CA LEU A 52 -1.56 -4.30 -4.53
C LEU A 52 -1.65 -4.68 -3.04
N TYR A 53 -2.87 -4.84 -2.53
CA TYR A 53 -3.13 -5.36 -1.19
C TYR A 53 -3.16 -6.89 -1.22
N LEU A 54 -2.54 -7.48 -0.20
CA LEU A 54 -2.50 -8.91 0.00
C LEU A 54 -3.26 -9.27 1.27
N ASP A 55 -4.08 -10.30 1.17
CA ASP A 55 -4.90 -10.79 2.27
C ASP A 55 -5.14 -12.30 2.14
N SER A 56 -5.59 -12.94 3.21
CA SER A 56 -6.00 -14.34 3.21
C SER A 56 -7.18 -14.56 2.23
N VAL A 57 -7.56 -15.83 2.01
CA VAL A 57 -8.81 -16.12 1.28
C VAL A 57 -10.02 -15.58 2.04
N GLY A 58 -10.04 -15.70 3.36
CA GLY A 58 -11.12 -15.21 4.22
C GLY A 58 -11.11 -13.69 4.46
N LEU A 59 -10.22 -12.93 3.81
CA LEU A 59 -10.11 -11.48 3.98
C LEU A 59 -9.86 -11.07 5.45
N ASP A 60 -8.95 -11.76 6.13
CA ASP A 60 -8.70 -11.59 7.57
C ASP A 60 -8.29 -10.14 7.91
N THR A 61 -7.37 -9.52 7.16
CA THR A 61 -6.91 -8.16 7.45
C THR A 61 -7.98 -7.10 7.15
N TYR A 62 -8.86 -7.39 6.20
CA TYR A 62 -10.08 -6.63 5.95
C TYR A 62 -11.02 -6.70 7.16
N TRP A 63 -11.36 -7.90 7.65
CA TRP A 63 -12.25 -8.07 8.79
C TRP A 63 -11.69 -7.44 10.07
N HIS A 64 -10.38 -7.58 10.33
CA HIS A 64 -9.72 -6.86 11.42
C HIS A 64 -9.83 -5.33 11.29
N THR A 65 -9.92 -4.80 10.06
CA THR A 65 -10.14 -3.38 9.84
C THR A 65 -11.58 -2.98 10.15
N ILE A 66 -12.56 -3.73 9.65
CA ILE A 66 -13.99 -3.47 9.83
C ILE A 66 -14.39 -3.59 11.29
N ASN A 67 -13.93 -4.65 11.97
CA ASN A 67 -14.21 -4.92 13.39
C ASN A 67 -13.46 -3.97 14.33
N GLY A 68 -12.58 -3.10 13.80
CA GLY A 68 -11.88 -2.09 14.59
C GLY A 68 -10.85 -2.67 15.56
N ASN A 69 -10.35 -3.89 15.34
CA ASN A 69 -9.41 -4.58 16.23
C ASN A 69 -8.24 -3.67 16.60
N ARG A 70 -7.97 -3.56 17.91
CA ARG A 70 -6.96 -2.67 18.50
C ARG A 70 -5.57 -2.85 17.87
N ASN A 71 -5.17 -4.10 17.68
CA ASN A 71 -3.94 -4.48 17.00
C ASN A 71 -4.31 -5.11 15.66
N ARG A 72 -3.86 -4.49 14.57
CA ARG A 72 -4.13 -4.98 13.20
C ARG A 72 -3.06 -4.50 12.25
N PHE A 73 -2.90 -5.21 11.13
CA PHE A 73 -1.97 -4.82 10.09
C PHE A 73 -2.52 -5.03 8.70
N LYS A 74 -1.84 -4.45 7.70
CA LYS A 74 -2.12 -4.65 6.28
C LYS A 74 -0.80 -4.91 5.55
N LEU A 75 -0.84 -5.85 4.61
CA LEU A 75 0.25 -6.11 3.69
C LEU A 75 -0.08 -5.47 2.34
N ARG A 76 0.86 -4.71 1.79
CA ARG A 76 0.71 -4.16 0.45
C ARG A 76 2.04 -3.98 -0.26
N LEU A 77 2.00 -4.11 -1.58
CA LEU A 77 3.05 -3.67 -2.49
C LEU A 77 2.69 -2.29 -3.00
N ARG A 78 3.51 -1.29 -2.70
CA ARG A 78 3.35 0.11 -3.15
C ARG A 78 4.28 0.36 -4.32
N TYR A 79 3.76 0.95 -5.39
CA TYR A 79 4.51 1.33 -6.58
C TYR A 79 3.88 2.57 -7.24
N TYR A 80 4.56 3.16 -8.21
CA TYR A 80 4.17 4.44 -8.82
C TYR A 80 3.97 4.36 -10.34
N ASP A 81 4.50 3.32 -10.98
CA ASP A 81 4.39 3.06 -12.42
C ASP A 81 4.29 1.55 -12.69
N ASP A 82 3.92 1.19 -13.93
CA ASP A 82 3.88 -0.19 -14.43
C ASP A 82 5.13 -0.59 -15.24
N GLN A 83 6.10 0.32 -15.39
CA GLN A 83 7.31 0.08 -16.16
C GLN A 83 8.16 -1.07 -15.57
N PRO A 84 8.83 -1.89 -16.42
CA PRO A 84 9.74 -2.90 -15.94
C PRO A 84 10.90 -2.29 -15.14
N ASP A 85 11.46 -3.05 -14.21
CA ASP A 85 12.63 -2.68 -13.39
C ASP A 85 12.52 -1.46 -12.47
N THR A 86 11.32 -0.92 -12.28
CA THR A 86 11.11 0.15 -11.30
C THR A 86 10.98 -0.38 -9.87
N GLN A 87 10.99 0.55 -8.92
CA GLN A 87 10.97 0.23 -7.50
C GLN A 87 9.57 -0.17 -7.01
N VAL A 88 9.53 -1.23 -6.21
CA VAL A 88 8.34 -1.68 -5.50
C VAL A 88 8.66 -1.75 -4.03
N PHE A 89 7.75 -1.25 -3.20
CA PHE A 89 7.92 -1.25 -1.76
C PHE A 89 6.99 -2.24 -1.10
N PHE A 90 7.57 -3.20 -0.41
CA PHE A 90 6.88 -4.15 0.44
C PHE A 90 6.58 -3.42 1.74
N GLU A 91 5.31 -3.11 2.01
CA GLU A 91 4.91 -2.31 3.15
C GLU A 91 4.03 -3.11 4.11
N ILE A 92 4.40 -3.07 5.39
CA ILE A 92 3.59 -3.54 6.50
C ILE A 92 3.09 -2.30 7.23
N LYS A 93 1.78 -2.04 7.16
CA LYS A 93 1.16 -0.94 7.93
C LYS A 93 0.44 -1.54 9.12
N ARG A 94 0.98 -1.35 10.33
CA ARG A 94 0.38 -1.80 11.58
C ARG A 94 -0.27 -0.64 12.32
N ARG A 95 -1.35 -0.95 13.03
CA ARG A 95 -1.94 -0.08 14.04
C ARG A 95 -1.91 -0.83 15.34
N GLU A 96 -1.23 -0.24 16.32
CA GLU A 96 -1.15 -0.73 17.69
C GLU A 96 -1.76 0.37 18.57
N ASN A 97 -2.98 0.13 19.04
CA ASN A 97 -3.79 1.15 19.71
C ASN A 97 -4.08 2.34 18.76
N ASN A 98 -3.50 3.50 19.07
CA ASN A 98 -3.58 4.72 18.28
C ASN A 98 -2.29 5.03 17.50
N VAL A 99 -1.26 4.19 17.65
CA VAL A 99 0.04 4.40 17.00
C VAL A 99 0.06 3.67 15.67
N ILE A 100 0.48 4.37 14.61
CA ILE A 100 0.70 3.80 13.29
C ILE A 100 2.18 3.47 13.13
N LEU A 101 2.48 2.19 12.92
CA LEU A 101 3.80 1.71 12.58
C LEU A 101 3.84 1.34 11.10
N LYS A 102 4.89 1.78 10.41
CA LYS A 102 5.12 1.46 9.01
C LYS A 102 6.53 0.92 8.84
N GLU A 103 6.60 -0.32 8.40
CA GLU A 103 7.85 -0.96 7.95
C GLU A 103 7.79 -1.08 6.44
N ARG A 104 8.90 -0.77 5.76
CA ARG A 104 8.98 -0.95 4.31
C ARG A 104 10.37 -1.38 3.87
N GLY A 105 10.43 -2.24 2.86
CA GLY A 105 11.65 -2.55 2.13
C GLY A 105 11.44 -2.33 0.64
N GLY A 106 12.41 -1.66 -0.01
CA GLY A 106 12.38 -1.44 -1.44
C GLY A 106 13.06 -2.58 -2.18
N VAL A 107 12.35 -3.16 -3.15
CA VAL A 107 12.86 -4.20 -4.05
C VAL A 107 12.65 -3.82 -5.51
N ARG A 108 13.41 -4.48 -6.38
CA ARG A 108 13.21 -4.40 -7.82
C ARG A 108 11.93 -5.16 -8.21
N LYS A 109 11.18 -4.63 -9.18
CA LYS A 109 9.91 -5.21 -9.61
C LYS A 109 10.02 -6.67 -10.08
N ASN A 110 11.13 -7.05 -10.71
CA ASN A 110 11.39 -8.43 -11.15
C ASN A 110 11.46 -9.45 -10.00
N ALA A 111 11.78 -9.02 -8.77
CA ALA A 111 11.82 -9.87 -7.60
C ALA A 111 10.43 -10.17 -7.02
N VAL A 112 9.42 -9.34 -7.33
CA VAL A 112 8.09 -9.41 -6.72
C VAL A 112 7.46 -10.78 -6.89
N ARG A 113 7.49 -11.32 -8.11
CA ARG A 113 6.90 -12.62 -8.43
C ARG A 113 7.48 -13.73 -7.55
N TRP A 114 8.79 -13.78 -7.42
CA TRP A 114 9.50 -14.77 -6.61
C TRP A 114 9.18 -14.62 -5.12
N LEU A 115 9.20 -13.39 -4.60
CA LEU A 115 8.92 -13.13 -3.19
C LEU A 115 7.47 -13.48 -2.81
N LEU A 116 6.52 -13.23 -3.71
CA LEU A 116 5.13 -13.60 -3.49
C LEU A 116 4.87 -15.11 -3.64
N ALA A 117 5.73 -15.83 -4.36
CA ALA A 117 5.70 -17.29 -4.43
C ALA A 117 6.32 -17.97 -3.18
N GLY A 118 6.82 -17.19 -2.21
CA GLY A 118 7.35 -17.70 -0.95
C GLY A 118 8.87 -17.83 -0.89
N HIS A 119 9.60 -17.38 -1.94
CA HIS A 119 11.06 -17.36 -1.88
C HIS A 119 11.57 -16.34 -0.86
N MET A 120 12.68 -16.69 -0.20
CA MET A 120 13.30 -15.80 0.77
C MET A 120 13.97 -14.60 0.09
N PRO A 121 13.83 -13.38 0.64
CA PRO A 121 14.48 -12.22 0.09
C PRO A 121 16.00 -12.26 0.31
N GLU A 122 16.74 -12.09 -0.78
CA GLU A 122 18.19 -11.91 -0.78
C GLU A 122 18.55 -10.44 -0.98
N ARG A 123 19.78 -10.07 -0.60
CA ARG A 123 20.31 -8.71 -0.81
C ARG A 123 20.26 -8.26 -2.28
N LYS A 124 20.39 -9.20 -3.24
CA LYS A 124 20.33 -8.89 -4.68
C LYS A 124 18.96 -8.36 -5.14
N HIS A 125 17.90 -8.65 -4.40
CA HIS A 125 16.54 -8.22 -4.70
C HIS A 125 16.24 -6.78 -4.26
N LEU A 126 17.00 -6.27 -3.29
CA LEU A 126 16.80 -4.93 -2.73
C LEU A 126 17.25 -3.84 -3.71
N LEU A 127 16.65 -2.65 -3.58
CA LEU A 127 17.11 -1.46 -4.30
C LEU A 127 18.51 -1.04 -3.84
N ASN A 128 18.73 -1.02 -2.51
CA ASN A 128 20.03 -0.84 -1.90
C ASN A 128 20.45 -2.13 -1.19
N ARG A 129 21.50 -2.79 -1.69
CA ARG A 129 21.99 -4.08 -1.18
C ARG A 129 22.52 -4.00 0.26
N ASN A 130 22.92 -2.80 0.70
CA ASN A 130 23.50 -2.55 2.02
C ASN A 130 22.45 -2.09 3.05
N ASP A 131 21.18 -1.94 2.64
CA ASP A 131 20.10 -1.54 3.54
C ASP A 131 19.57 -2.76 4.32
N ASN A 132 20.21 -3.04 5.46
CA ASN A 132 19.81 -4.11 6.36
C ASN A 132 18.40 -3.90 6.92
N GLN A 133 17.95 -2.64 7.10
CA GLN A 133 16.61 -2.36 7.61
C GLN A 133 15.55 -2.72 6.56
N ALA A 134 15.79 -2.39 5.29
CA ALA A 134 14.94 -2.82 4.19
C ALA A 134 14.89 -4.36 4.10
N LEU A 135 16.03 -5.05 4.22
CA LEU A 135 16.07 -6.51 4.19
C LEU A 135 15.16 -7.12 5.28
N VAL A 136 15.32 -6.67 6.53
CA VAL A 136 14.52 -7.15 7.66
C VAL A 136 13.03 -6.85 7.46
N ALA A 137 12.69 -5.68 6.90
CA ALA A 137 11.31 -5.34 6.59
C ALA A 137 10.69 -6.27 5.54
N VAL A 138 11.44 -6.62 4.47
CA VAL A 138 10.97 -7.59 3.47
C VAL A 138 10.85 -9.00 4.06
N GLN A 139 11.84 -9.44 4.86
CA GLN A 139 11.78 -10.75 5.53
C GLN A 139 10.55 -10.87 6.43
N ARG A 140 10.29 -9.84 7.24
CA ARG A 140 9.10 -9.76 8.10
C ARG A 140 7.80 -9.73 7.28
N PHE A 141 7.82 -9.07 6.12
CA PHE A 141 6.68 -9.09 5.21
C PHE A 141 6.41 -10.51 4.68
N CYS A 142 7.44 -11.19 4.19
CA CYS A 142 7.34 -12.57 3.70
C CYS A 142 6.87 -13.53 4.81
N HIS A 143 7.35 -13.35 6.04
CA HIS A 143 6.89 -14.14 7.18
C HIS A 143 5.38 -13.97 7.43
N LEU A 144 4.88 -12.73 7.49
CA LEU A 144 3.45 -12.46 7.67
C LEU A 144 2.61 -12.94 6.48
N LEU A 145 3.14 -12.83 5.26
CA LEU A 145 2.50 -13.34 4.04
C LEU A 145 2.25 -14.85 4.18
N LEU A 146 3.28 -15.62 4.56
CA LEU A 146 3.18 -17.06 4.75
C LEU A 146 2.24 -17.43 5.92
N GLN A 147 2.35 -16.74 7.05
CA GLN A 147 1.48 -16.97 8.22
C GLN A 147 0.00 -16.75 7.91
N LEU A 148 -0.34 -15.71 7.14
CA LEU A 148 -1.72 -15.43 6.72
C LEU A 148 -2.17 -16.27 5.52
N ASN A 149 -1.27 -17.03 4.89
CA ASN A 149 -1.47 -17.58 3.54
C ASN A 149 -2.01 -16.48 2.59
N ALA A 150 -1.42 -15.28 2.68
CA ALA A 150 -1.90 -14.10 2.00
C ALA A 150 -1.58 -14.15 0.51
N ARG A 151 -2.53 -13.73 -0.31
CA ARG A 151 -2.41 -13.66 -1.78
C ARG A 151 -2.81 -12.28 -2.26
N PRO A 152 -2.41 -11.87 -3.49
CA PRO A 152 -2.98 -10.70 -4.14
C PRO A 152 -4.52 -10.74 -4.11
N ARG A 153 -5.13 -9.64 -3.65
CA ARG A 153 -6.60 -9.50 -3.60
C ARG A 153 -7.10 -8.30 -4.36
N MET A 154 -6.50 -7.14 -4.11
CA MET A 154 -7.07 -5.88 -4.56
C MET A 154 -6.00 -4.91 -4.97
N HIS A 155 -6.09 -4.43 -6.20
CA HIS A 155 -5.38 -3.23 -6.62
C HIS A 155 -6.16 -1.99 -6.18
N VAL A 156 -5.46 -1.04 -5.56
CA VAL A 156 -5.99 0.25 -5.13
C VAL A 156 -5.11 1.34 -5.72
N ALA A 157 -5.71 2.21 -6.52
CA ALA A 157 -5.06 3.35 -7.13
C ALA A 157 -5.74 4.65 -6.71
N TYR A 158 -4.99 5.75 -6.73
CA TYR A 158 -5.53 7.10 -6.53
C TYR A 158 -4.51 8.14 -6.97
N LEU A 159 -4.96 9.37 -7.18
CA LEU A 159 -4.09 10.52 -7.38
C LEU A 159 -3.81 11.18 -6.03
N ARG A 160 -2.54 11.40 -5.71
CA ARG A 160 -2.11 12.00 -4.46
C ARG A 160 -1.46 13.35 -4.71
N GLU A 161 -2.01 14.36 -4.05
CA GLU A 161 -1.35 15.62 -3.78
C GLU A 161 -0.87 15.60 -2.32
N ALA A 162 0.38 15.99 -2.08
CA ALA A 162 0.98 15.91 -0.75
C ALA A 162 1.75 17.17 -0.36
N TYR A 163 1.64 17.52 0.91
CA TYR A 163 2.29 18.66 1.53
C TYR A 163 3.04 18.20 2.78
N GLN A 164 4.25 18.70 2.99
CA GLN A 164 5.10 18.33 4.12
C GLN A 164 5.81 19.55 4.71
N SER A 165 6.20 19.43 5.98
CA SER A 165 7.02 20.44 6.63
C SER A 165 8.41 20.47 5.95
N PRO A 166 8.98 21.65 5.70
CA PRO A 166 10.28 21.77 5.02
C PRO A 166 11.42 21.21 5.89
N ASN A 167 11.30 21.43 7.21
CA ASN A 167 12.39 21.26 8.16
C ASN A 167 12.27 19.98 9.00
N ASP A 168 11.10 19.34 8.99
CA ASP A 168 10.89 18.09 9.73
C ASP A 168 9.85 17.19 9.07
N ASN A 169 9.75 15.96 9.57
CA ASN A 169 8.71 15.01 9.17
C ASN A 169 7.62 14.91 10.24
N ASN A 170 7.44 15.97 11.03
CA ASN A 170 6.48 16.00 12.13
C ASN A 170 5.08 16.22 11.64
N VAL A 171 4.87 16.99 10.57
CA VAL A 171 3.55 17.29 10.02
C VAL A 171 3.52 17.02 8.52
N ARG A 172 2.47 16.31 8.07
CA ARG A 172 2.22 16.04 6.66
C ARG A 172 0.72 16.05 6.39
N LEU A 173 0.33 16.57 5.25
CA LEU A 173 -1.04 16.54 4.75
C LEU A 173 -1.06 15.88 3.38
N THR A 174 -2.08 15.07 3.11
CA THR A 174 -2.31 14.54 1.77
C THR A 174 -3.76 14.68 1.36
N ILE A 175 -3.97 14.97 0.08
CA ILE A 175 -5.26 15.06 -0.58
C ILE A 175 -5.29 13.96 -1.63
N ASP A 176 -6.10 12.93 -1.39
CA ASP A 176 -6.21 11.79 -2.30
C ASP A 176 -7.53 11.85 -3.08
N ARG A 177 -7.42 11.85 -4.41
CA ARG A 177 -8.54 11.93 -5.36
C ARG A 177 -8.68 10.65 -6.17
N GLN A 178 -9.88 10.45 -6.72
CA GLN A 178 -10.19 9.35 -7.65
C GLN A 178 -9.71 8.00 -7.09
N VAL A 179 -10.16 7.66 -5.88
CA VAL A 179 -9.75 6.40 -5.26
C VAL A 179 -10.46 5.25 -5.96
N GLU A 180 -9.65 4.36 -6.51
CA GLU A 180 -10.05 3.23 -7.32
C GLU A 180 -9.78 1.93 -6.59
N SER A 181 -10.61 0.93 -6.86
CA SER A 181 -10.36 -0.45 -6.45
C SER A 181 -10.70 -1.42 -7.57
N GLN A 182 -9.88 -2.46 -7.72
CA GLN A 182 -10.08 -3.52 -8.69
C GLN A 182 -9.49 -4.84 -8.15
N PRO A 183 -10.26 -5.94 -8.12
CA PRO A 183 -9.73 -7.25 -7.78
C PRO A 183 -8.56 -7.60 -8.70
N ASN A 184 -7.48 -8.10 -8.11
CA ASN A 184 -6.31 -8.54 -8.86
C ASN A 184 -5.73 -9.79 -8.19
N PRO A 185 -5.96 -11.00 -8.74
CA PRO A 185 -5.38 -12.25 -8.23
C PRO A 185 -3.91 -12.44 -8.60
N THR A 186 -3.39 -11.65 -9.54
CA THR A 186 -2.07 -11.88 -10.11
C THR A 186 -1.00 -11.11 -9.34
N THR A 187 0.26 -11.54 -9.49
CA THR A 187 1.41 -10.79 -9.02
C THR A 187 1.77 -9.61 -9.93
N ARG A 188 1.04 -9.42 -11.04
CA ARG A 188 1.30 -8.36 -12.00
C ARG A 188 0.90 -7.01 -11.40
N LEU A 189 1.86 -6.09 -11.43
CA LEU A 189 1.66 -4.72 -10.97
C LEU A 189 1.16 -3.90 -12.16
N ILE A 190 -0.15 -3.66 -12.17
CA ILE A 190 -0.85 -2.97 -13.25
C ILE A 190 -0.90 -1.46 -13.02
N ALA A 191 -1.00 -0.70 -14.11
CA ALA A 191 -1.38 0.71 -14.08
C ALA A 191 -2.84 0.87 -13.62
N ARG A 192 -3.34 2.11 -13.66
CA ARG A 192 -4.76 2.38 -13.40
C ARG A 192 -5.63 1.67 -14.42
N SER A 193 -6.74 1.11 -13.96
CA SER A 193 -7.71 0.44 -14.82
C SER A 193 -8.41 1.46 -15.73
N PRO A 194 -8.76 1.11 -16.98
CA PRO A 194 -9.59 1.97 -17.82
C PRO A 194 -11.05 2.05 -17.32
N ARG A 195 -11.51 1.08 -16.51
CA ARG A 195 -12.86 1.07 -15.93
C ARG A 195 -12.83 0.66 -14.44
N PRO A 196 -12.20 1.47 -13.57
CA PRO A 196 -12.08 1.13 -12.17
C PRO A 196 -13.38 1.40 -11.42
N HIS A 197 -13.57 0.70 -10.29
CA HIS A 197 -14.58 1.10 -9.33
C HIS A 197 -14.08 2.27 -8.48
N LEU A 198 -14.72 3.44 -8.62
CA LEU A 198 -14.47 4.60 -7.77
C LEU A 198 -15.09 4.38 -6.38
N VAL A 199 -14.25 4.12 -5.39
CA VAL A 199 -14.63 3.71 -4.03
C VAL A 199 -15.42 4.79 -3.31
N PHE A 200 -15.00 6.05 -3.46
CA PHE A 200 -15.63 7.20 -2.79
C PHE A 200 -16.32 8.16 -3.79
N GLY A 201 -16.56 7.72 -5.03
CA GLY A 201 -17.14 8.56 -6.08
C GLY A 201 -16.32 9.85 -6.31
N LYS A 202 -16.98 11.01 -6.19
CA LYS A 202 -16.36 12.35 -6.30
C LYS A 202 -15.74 12.86 -4.99
N THR A 203 -15.80 12.08 -3.91
CA THR A 203 -15.27 12.48 -2.61
C THR A 203 -13.75 12.45 -2.62
N VAL A 204 -13.16 13.48 -2.01
CA VAL A 204 -11.73 13.63 -1.80
C VAL A 204 -11.40 13.24 -0.37
N ILE A 205 -10.30 12.49 -0.19
CA ILE A 205 -9.84 12.06 1.12
C ILE A 205 -8.70 12.98 1.57
N LEU A 206 -8.99 13.79 2.60
CA LEU A 206 -7.98 14.57 3.30
C LEU A 206 -7.41 13.73 4.43
N GLU A 207 -6.08 13.66 4.53
CA GLU A 207 -5.37 12.91 5.56
C GLU A 207 -4.35 13.83 6.25
N LEU A 208 -4.57 14.07 7.54
CA LEU A 208 -3.69 14.86 8.41
C LEU A 208 -2.80 13.92 9.21
N LYS A 209 -1.49 14.10 9.11
CA LYS A 209 -0.48 13.30 9.80
C LYS A 209 0.36 14.18 10.68
N PHE A 210 0.54 13.76 11.93
CA PHE A 210 1.38 14.48 12.85
C PHE A 210 2.10 13.55 13.83
N THR A 211 3.23 14.02 14.34
CA THR A 211 3.99 13.39 15.42
C THR A 211 3.67 14.09 16.73
N ALA A 212 3.45 13.31 17.80
CA ALA A 212 3.21 13.81 19.15
C ALA A 212 1.96 14.70 19.27
N ARG A 213 2.09 16.03 19.22
CA ARG A 213 1.01 16.97 19.54
C ARG A 213 0.24 17.39 18.29
N TYR A 214 -1.09 17.44 18.40
CA TYR A 214 -1.96 17.97 17.35
C TYR A 214 -1.70 19.47 17.14
N PRO A 215 -1.25 19.92 15.94
CA PRO A 215 -0.98 21.33 15.66
C PRO A 215 -2.22 22.20 15.77
N ASN A 216 -2.09 23.42 16.32
CA ASN A 216 -3.23 24.35 16.44
C ASN A 216 -3.80 24.70 15.06
N TRP A 217 -2.96 24.93 14.06
CA TRP A 217 -3.44 25.25 12.71
C TRP A 217 -4.20 24.10 12.03
N PHE A 218 -4.00 22.83 12.46
CA PHE A 218 -4.87 21.73 12.02
C PHE A 218 -6.28 21.86 12.60
N ARG A 219 -6.40 22.33 13.85
CA ARG A 219 -7.71 22.66 14.44
C ARG A 219 -8.37 23.77 13.63
N ASP A 220 -7.64 24.85 13.39
CA ASP A 220 -8.15 26.00 12.61
C ASP A 220 -8.61 25.56 11.22
N LEU A 221 -7.86 24.69 10.55
CA LEU A 221 -8.24 24.10 9.26
C LEU A 221 -9.55 23.29 9.38
N VAL A 222 -9.63 22.38 10.35
CA VAL A 222 -10.80 21.52 10.53
C VAL A 222 -12.06 22.32 10.85
N GLU A 223 -11.94 23.34 11.72
CA GLU A 223 -13.04 24.23 12.11
C GLU A 223 -13.45 25.17 10.96
N THR A 224 -12.49 25.81 10.30
CA THR A 224 -12.75 26.77 9.20
C THR A 224 -13.46 26.11 8.02
N PHE A 225 -13.08 24.88 7.69
CA PHE A 225 -13.64 24.16 6.54
C PHE A 225 -14.73 23.17 6.93
N ASP A 226 -15.17 23.13 8.19
CA ASP A 226 -16.17 22.18 8.71
C ASP A 226 -15.88 20.74 8.23
N CYS A 227 -14.70 20.24 8.61
CA CYS A 227 -14.22 18.93 8.20
C CYS A 227 -14.71 17.86 9.18
N MET A 228 -15.64 17.01 8.74
CA MET A 228 -16.08 15.86 9.54
C MET A 228 -15.04 14.73 9.49
N GLN A 229 -14.53 14.35 10.66
CA GLN A 229 -13.57 13.26 10.77
C GLN A 229 -14.24 11.92 10.48
N MET A 230 -13.74 11.20 9.48
CA MET A 230 -14.26 9.89 9.10
C MET A 230 -13.14 8.94 8.67
N GLY A 231 -13.36 7.64 8.86
CA GLY A 231 -12.47 6.63 8.29
C GLY A 231 -12.45 6.68 6.76
N ALA A 232 -11.30 6.42 6.16
CA ALA A 232 -11.18 6.15 4.73
C ALA A 232 -10.15 5.03 4.51
N ALA A 233 -10.56 3.82 4.86
CA ALA A 233 -9.75 2.63 4.69
C ALA A 233 -9.89 2.10 3.26
N LYS A 234 -9.27 2.78 2.28
CA LYS A 234 -9.42 2.55 0.82
C LYS A 234 -9.64 1.08 0.40
N PHE A 235 -8.77 0.16 0.84
CA PHE A 235 -8.90 -1.28 0.59
C PHE A 235 -10.20 -1.87 1.15
N ALA A 236 -10.49 -1.62 2.43
CA ALA A 236 -11.67 -2.16 3.08
C ALA A 236 -12.95 -1.52 2.56
N GLU A 237 -12.95 -0.22 2.28
CA GLU A 237 -14.11 0.44 1.71
C GLU A 237 -14.40 -0.06 0.28
N GLY A 238 -13.38 -0.33 -0.52
CA GLY A 238 -13.56 -0.91 -1.86
C GLY A 238 -14.25 -2.27 -1.82
N ILE A 239 -13.90 -3.11 -0.84
CA ILE A 239 -14.57 -4.40 -0.62
C ILE A 239 -15.99 -4.19 -0.07
N PHE A 240 -16.15 -3.34 0.95
CA PHE A 240 -17.43 -3.06 1.59
C PHE A 240 -18.48 -2.57 0.59
N THR A 241 -18.12 -1.64 -0.30
CA THR A 241 -19.05 -1.06 -1.30
C THR A 241 -19.48 -2.06 -2.38
N LYS A 242 -18.66 -3.07 -2.69
CA LYS A 242 -18.92 -4.04 -3.76
C LYS A 242 -19.31 -5.44 -3.29
N GLY A 243 -19.09 -5.74 -2.01
CA GLY A 243 -19.22 -7.07 -1.42
C GLY A 243 -17.98 -7.95 -1.63
N GLU A 244 -17.82 -8.94 -0.75
CA GLU A 244 -16.70 -9.90 -0.79
C GLU A 244 -16.70 -10.76 -2.05
N ASP A 245 -17.89 -11.15 -2.52
CA ASP A 245 -18.05 -11.94 -3.74
C ASP A 245 -17.42 -11.27 -4.97
N TRP A 246 -17.36 -9.93 -4.99
CA TRP A 246 -16.67 -9.22 -6.05
C TRP A 246 -15.17 -9.49 -6.07
N VAL A 247 -14.55 -9.57 -4.89
CA VAL A 247 -13.15 -9.96 -4.74
C VAL A 247 -12.97 -11.43 -5.11
N HIS A 248 -13.81 -12.31 -4.56
CA HIS A 248 -13.72 -13.74 -4.83
C HIS A 248 -13.86 -14.03 -6.32
N ARG A 249 -14.93 -13.56 -6.98
CA ARG A 249 -15.11 -13.75 -8.43
C ARG A 249 -13.94 -13.19 -9.23
N GLY A 250 -13.48 -11.98 -8.91
CA GLY A 250 -12.34 -11.37 -9.61
C GLY A 250 -11.02 -12.11 -9.38
N CYS A 251 -10.90 -12.86 -8.28
CA CYS A 251 -9.73 -13.66 -7.97
C CYS A 251 -9.82 -15.12 -8.43
N SER A 252 -11.03 -15.68 -8.58
CA SER A 252 -11.28 -17.08 -8.97
C SER A 252 -11.09 -17.33 -10.46
N THR A 253 -11.20 -16.30 -11.31
CA THR A 253 -11.06 -16.45 -12.77
C THR A 253 -9.63 -16.71 -13.23
N HIS A 254 -8.65 -16.64 -12.32
CA HIS A 254 -7.26 -16.95 -12.60
C HIS A 254 -6.78 -17.98 -11.57
N PRO A 255 -6.44 -19.22 -11.97
CA PRO A 255 -5.69 -20.08 -11.08
C PRO A 255 -4.42 -19.34 -10.65
N PRO A 256 -3.92 -19.56 -9.42
CA PRO A 256 -2.64 -18.97 -9.02
C PRO A 256 -1.62 -19.31 -10.11
N GLU A 257 -0.91 -18.30 -10.64
CA GLU A 257 0.19 -18.55 -11.58
C GLU A 257 1.05 -19.67 -10.97
N ASN A 258 1.14 -20.80 -11.67
CA ASN A 258 1.82 -21.97 -11.14
C ASN A 258 3.33 -21.76 -11.28
N VAL A 259 3.87 -20.90 -10.42
CA VAL A 259 5.29 -20.51 -10.43
C VAL A 259 6.18 -21.75 -10.30
N LEU A 260 5.68 -22.82 -9.68
CA LEU A 260 6.33 -24.13 -9.63
C LEU A 260 6.49 -24.77 -11.01
N GLU A 261 5.48 -24.79 -11.88
CA GLU A 261 5.59 -25.38 -13.23
C GLU A 261 6.58 -24.63 -14.12
N GLU A 262 6.70 -23.31 -13.97
CA GLU A 262 7.70 -22.52 -14.71
C GLU A 262 9.12 -22.62 -14.13
N PHE A 263 9.25 -23.11 -12.89
CA PHE A 263 10.54 -23.45 -12.29
C PHE A 263 10.98 -24.87 -12.63
N LEU A 264 10.02 -25.77 -12.68
CA LEU A 264 10.11 -27.16 -13.08
C LEU A 264 10.20 -27.28 -14.61
N THR A 265 10.98 -26.41 -15.24
CA THR A 265 11.34 -26.54 -16.64
C THR A 265 12.61 -27.39 -16.73
N ALA A 266 12.66 -28.28 -17.72
CA ALA A 266 13.81 -29.12 -17.99
C ALA A 266 15.11 -28.30 -18.20
N GLU A 267 15.00 -27.04 -18.63
CA GLU A 267 16.13 -26.11 -18.77
C GLU A 267 16.79 -25.72 -17.44
N LYS A 268 16.03 -25.59 -16.35
CA LYS A 268 16.57 -25.17 -15.04
C LYS A 268 17.02 -26.34 -14.17
N TYR A 269 16.45 -27.53 -14.38
CA TYR A 269 16.79 -28.76 -13.65
C TYR A 269 16.84 -29.96 -14.62
N PRO A 270 17.87 -30.05 -15.49
CA PRO A 270 18.03 -31.22 -16.35
C PRO A 270 18.19 -32.48 -15.48
N GLY A 271 17.31 -33.46 -15.68
CA GLY A 271 17.31 -34.74 -14.96
C GLY A 271 16.22 -34.92 -13.87
N LEU A 272 15.56 -33.85 -13.40
CA LEU A 272 14.51 -33.97 -12.38
C LEU A 272 13.24 -34.69 -12.92
N PHE A 273 12.99 -34.58 -14.22
CA PHE A 273 11.86 -35.20 -14.92
C PHE A 273 12.20 -36.53 -15.60
N GLU A 274 13.48 -36.82 -15.83
CA GLU A 274 13.92 -38.11 -16.40
C GLU A 274 13.73 -39.26 -15.39
N ALA A 275 13.89 -38.99 -14.10
CA ALA A 275 13.63 -39.95 -13.03
C ALA A 275 12.14 -40.33 -12.90
N ALA A 276 11.22 -39.47 -13.35
CA ALA A 276 9.78 -39.74 -13.32
C ALA A 276 9.31 -40.64 -14.48
N GLU A 277 10.02 -40.64 -15.61
CA GLU A 277 9.77 -41.55 -16.74
C GLU A 277 10.41 -42.93 -16.53
N ALA A 278 11.54 -43.01 -15.83
CA ALA A 278 12.20 -44.28 -15.49
C ALA A 278 11.41 -45.15 -14.48
N LEU A 279 10.42 -44.59 -13.79
CA LEU A 279 9.53 -45.29 -12.85
C LEU A 279 8.22 -45.77 -13.49
N LYS A 280 8.04 -45.58 -14.80
CA LYS A 280 6.90 -46.07 -15.59
C LYS A 280 7.23 -47.29 -16.47
N VAL A 281 8.36 -47.95 -16.24
CA VAL A 281 8.72 -49.22 -16.88
C VAL A 281 8.78 -50.32 -15.83
#